data_AF-A0A939WRH0-F1
#
_entry.id   AF-A0A939WRH0-F1
#
_cell.length_a   1.000
_cell.length_b   1.000
_cell.length_c   1.000
_cell.angle_alpha   90.00
_cell.angle_beta   90.00
_cell.angle_gamma   90.00
#
_symmetry.space_group_name_H-M   'P 1'
#
loop_
_entity.id
_entity.type
_entity.pdbx_description
1 polymer ?
#
loop_
_entity_poly.entity_id
_entity_poly.type
_entity_poly.pdbx_seq_one_letter_code
_entity_poly.pdbx_strand_id
1 'polypeptide(L)'
;MKKAILASLAVIFVLLSVCLQFALRAARPASAPAMTEGALAAFGGIRSIIAEVVWFRADRLQDEGRYVELAQLASTLSYLEPHTPEVWSYAAWNLAYNISIMMPTYEDRWRWVSAAIVLLRDKGLVLNPTESELYRELAWLFELKLGTNLDMAAPVYREKWRETVEDVARRNAWEELRMDRKVMDEVAKTYGMSDAADPLYSAVYWAHIGRVVTKKKDDVAFLDEIIRQSRAIYRRSHRNGP
;
A
#
# COMPACT_ATOMS: atom_id res chain seq x y z
N MET A 1 -43.56 3.62 21.15
CA MET A 1 -43.58 2.16 20.90
C MET A 1 -42.66 1.72 19.76
N LYS A 2 -42.78 2.24 18.53
CA LYS A 2 -41.97 1.77 17.37
C LYS A 2 -40.44 1.86 17.54
N LYS A 3 -39.91 2.92 18.18
CA LYS A 3 -38.47 3.09 18.43
C LYS A 3 -37.90 2.09 19.45
N ALA A 4 -38.70 1.71 20.46
CA ALA A 4 -38.30 0.72 21.46
C ALA A 4 -38.26 -0.70 20.85
N ILE A 5 -39.19 -1.01 19.95
CA ILE A 5 -39.24 -2.29 19.24
C ILE A 5 -38.05 -2.45 18.29
N LEU A 6 -37.65 -1.39 17.56
CA LEU A 6 -36.45 -1.42 16.72
C LEU A 6 -35.16 -1.61 17.54
N ALA A 7 -35.04 -0.94 18.69
CA ALA A 7 -33.88 -1.10 19.57
C ALA A 7 -33.77 -2.53 20.11
N SER A 8 -34.90 -3.14 20.50
CA SER A 8 -34.94 -4.54 20.94
C SER A 8 -34.58 -5.52 19.83
N LEU A 9 -35.02 -5.28 18.59
CA LEU A 9 -34.67 -6.09 17.42
C LEU A 9 -33.17 -6.03 17.10
N ALA A 10 -32.56 -4.84 17.20
CA ALA A 10 -31.11 -4.68 17.01
C ALA A 10 -30.31 -5.43 18.08
N VAL A 11 -30.72 -5.37 19.35
CA VAL A 11 -30.10 -6.13 20.44
C VAL A 11 -30.24 -7.64 20.22
N ILE A 12 -31.41 -8.11 19.79
CA ILE A 12 -31.63 -9.52 19.48
C ILE A 12 -30.75 -9.98 18.30
N PHE A 13 -30.60 -9.15 17.26
CA PHE A 13 -29.74 -9.47 16.12
C PHE A 13 -28.26 -9.57 16.51
N VAL A 14 -27.78 -8.67 17.38
CA VAL A 14 -26.42 -8.73 17.94
C VAL A 14 -26.25 -10.00 18.78
N LEU A 15 -27.21 -10.32 19.64
CA LEU A 15 -27.16 -11.53 20.48
C LEU A 15 -27.19 -12.82 19.65
N LEU A 16 -28.03 -12.88 18.60
CA LEU A 16 -28.09 -14.01 17.67
C LEU A 16 -26.78 -14.17 16.89
N SER A 17 -26.19 -13.05 16.45
CA SER A 17 -24.91 -13.05 15.75
C SER A 17 -23.78 -13.58 16.65
N VAL A 18 -23.76 -13.15 17.92
CA VAL A 18 -22.81 -13.65 18.92
C VAL A 18 -23.02 -15.14 19.18
N CYS A 19 -24.26 -15.59 19.43
CA CYS A 19 -24.56 -17.00 19.64
C CYS A 19 -24.19 -17.89 18.44
N LEU A 20 -24.45 -17.43 17.21
CA LEU A 20 -24.08 -18.15 16.00
C LEU A 20 -22.56 -18.28 15.86
N GLN A 21 -21.81 -17.21 16.17
CA GLN A 21 -20.35 -17.26 16.18
C GLN A 21 -19.78 -18.21 17.24
N PHE A 22 -20.39 -18.27 18.44
CA PHE A 22 -20.02 -19.25 19.47
C PHE A 22 -20.30 -20.69 19.04
N ALA A 23 -21.44 -20.95 18.38
CA ALA A 23 -21.78 -22.27 17.86
C ALA A 23 -20.80 -22.71 16.74
N LEU A 24 -20.44 -21.79 15.83
CA LEU A 24 -19.44 -22.04 14.78
C LEU A 24 -18.02 -22.25 15.36
N ARG A 25 -17.71 -21.65 16.52
CA ARG A 25 -16.44 -21.81 17.24
C ARG A 25 -16.31 -23.16 17.94
N ALA A 26 -17.40 -23.70 18.48
CA ALA A 26 -17.43 -25.05 19.07
C ALA A 26 -17.17 -26.17 18.04
N ALA A 27 -17.38 -25.88 16.75
CA ALA A 27 -17.16 -26.80 15.64
C ALA A 27 -15.76 -26.72 14.98
N ARG A 28 -14.85 -25.86 15.46
CA ARG A 28 -13.51 -25.69 14.84
C ARG A 28 -12.43 -26.55 15.50
N PRO A 29 -11.61 -27.30 14.73
CA PRO A 29 -10.47 -28.04 15.27
C PRO A 29 -9.36 -27.10 15.77
N ALA A 30 -8.72 -27.50 16.87
CA ALA A 30 -7.86 -26.65 17.69
C ALA A 30 -6.46 -26.43 17.08
N SER A 31 -6.21 -25.25 16.50
CA SER A 31 -4.86 -24.66 16.39
C SER A 31 -4.90 -23.21 15.86
N ALA A 32 -5.36 -22.27 16.70
CA ALA A 32 -5.02 -20.84 16.59
C ALA A 32 -5.32 -20.15 17.94
N PRO A 33 -4.53 -19.15 18.39
CA PRO A 33 -4.82 -18.43 19.62
C PRO A 33 -6.11 -17.62 19.46
N ALA A 34 -7.21 -18.20 19.93
CA ALA A 34 -8.58 -17.75 19.69
C ALA A 34 -8.96 -16.42 20.39
N MET A 35 -7.99 -15.71 20.97
CA MET A 35 -8.23 -14.52 21.79
C MET A 35 -8.15 -13.22 20.98
N THR A 36 -7.31 -13.15 19.94
CA THR A 36 -7.22 -11.98 19.05
C THR A 36 -8.31 -12.00 18.00
N GLU A 37 -8.46 -13.07 17.22
CA GLU A 37 -9.52 -13.17 16.21
C GLU A 37 -10.93 -13.20 16.82
N GLY A 38 -11.11 -13.85 17.98
CA GLY A 38 -12.41 -13.94 18.65
C GLY A 38 -12.88 -12.61 19.24
N ALA A 39 -11.96 -11.79 19.76
CA ALA A 39 -12.29 -10.44 20.21
C ALA A 39 -12.54 -9.50 19.02
N LEU A 40 -11.70 -9.55 17.98
CA LEU A 40 -11.88 -8.78 16.75
C LEU A 40 -13.21 -9.11 16.02
N ALA A 41 -13.62 -10.39 16.01
CA ALA A 41 -14.89 -10.82 15.41
C ALA A 41 -16.12 -10.37 16.24
N ALA A 42 -16.02 -10.38 17.57
CA ALA A 42 -17.10 -9.95 18.46
C ALA A 42 -17.34 -8.42 18.40
N PHE A 43 -16.31 -7.63 18.05
CA PHE A 43 -16.41 -6.19 17.83
C PHE A 43 -16.54 -5.81 16.35
N GLY A 44 -16.72 -6.76 15.43
CA GLY A 44 -16.65 -6.50 13.97
C GLY A 44 -17.50 -5.32 13.49
N GLY A 45 -18.73 -5.17 13.98
CA GLY A 45 -19.58 -4.02 13.66
C GLY A 45 -19.19 -2.72 14.37
N ILE A 46 -18.64 -2.79 15.58
CA ILE A 46 -18.16 -1.61 16.33
C ILE A 46 -16.84 -1.10 15.74
N ARG A 47 -15.98 -2.01 15.24
CA ARG A 47 -14.71 -1.67 14.60
C ARG A 47 -14.91 -0.76 13.39
N SER A 48 -15.89 -1.08 12.53
CA SER A 48 -16.23 -0.22 11.39
C SER A 48 -16.78 1.14 11.82
N ILE A 49 -17.56 1.21 12.90
CA ILE A 49 -18.02 2.51 13.43
C ILE A 49 -16.85 3.34 13.98
N ILE A 50 -15.90 2.71 14.68
CA ILE A 50 -14.70 3.39 15.15
C ILE A 50 -13.84 3.84 13.96
N ALA A 51 -13.70 2.99 12.94
CA ALA A 51 -12.98 3.33 11.72
C ALA A 51 -13.57 4.57 11.05
N GLU A 52 -14.90 4.63 10.90
CA GLU A 52 -15.61 5.78 10.35
C GLU A 52 -15.32 7.08 11.14
N VAL A 53 -15.32 7.02 12.47
CA VAL A 53 -14.97 8.18 13.32
C VAL A 53 -13.52 8.61 13.10
N VAL A 54 -12.61 7.65 12.94
CA VAL A 54 -11.20 7.93 12.66
C VAL A 54 -11.03 8.53 11.27
N TRP A 55 -11.77 8.05 10.27
CA TRP A 55 -11.81 8.61 8.92
C TRP A 55 -12.31 10.05 8.92
N PHE A 56 -13.43 10.35 9.60
CA PHE A 56 -13.91 11.73 9.73
C PHE A 56 -12.85 12.67 10.34
N ARG A 57 -12.09 12.18 11.33
CA ARG A 57 -10.97 12.95 11.90
C ARG A 57 -9.82 13.08 10.90
N ALA A 58 -9.51 12.03 10.14
CA ALA A 58 -8.48 12.04 9.11
C ALA A 58 -8.79 13.08 8.03
N ASP A 59 -10.03 13.10 7.52
CA ASP A 59 -10.51 14.07 6.54
C ASP A 59 -10.35 15.50 7.06
N ARG A 60 -10.78 15.76 8.30
CA ARG A 60 -10.63 17.09 8.91
C ARG A 60 -9.16 17.51 9.04
N LEU A 61 -8.27 16.60 9.45
CA LEU A 61 -6.83 16.91 9.53
C LEU A 61 -6.22 17.15 8.14
N GLN A 62 -6.70 16.43 7.13
CA GLN A 62 -6.30 16.64 5.75
C GLN A 62 -6.73 18.01 5.23
N ASP A 63 -7.98 18.42 5.48
CA ASP A 63 -8.49 19.76 5.14
C ASP A 63 -7.73 20.87 5.88
N GLU A 64 -7.32 20.63 7.12
CA GLU A 64 -6.50 21.54 7.94
C GLU A 64 -5.00 21.54 7.54
N GLY A 65 -4.56 20.66 6.63
CA GLY A 65 -3.16 20.53 6.23
C GLY A 65 -2.24 19.94 7.33
N ARG A 66 -2.80 19.27 8.35
CA ARG A 66 -2.08 18.73 9.51
C ARG A 66 -1.59 17.30 9.26
N TYR A 67 -0.78 17.12 8.23
CA TYR A 67 -0.39 15.80 7.72
C TYR A 67 0.44 14.95 8.70
N VAL A 68 1.28 15.57 9.54
CA VAL A 68 2.06 14.81 10.55
C VAL A 68 1.15 14.15 11.59
N GLU A 69 0.09 14.83 12.01
CA GLU A 69 -0.91 14.27 12.92
C GLU A 69 -1.78 13.24 12.22
N LEU A 70 -2.10 13.48 10.95
CA LEU A 70 -2.81 12.53 10.11
C LEU A 70 -2.04 11.20 9.99
N ALA A 71 -0.72 11.23 9.82
CA ALA A 71 0.10 10.01 9.79
C ALA A 71 0.03 9.17 11.07
N GLN A 72 -0.29 9.78 12.22
CA GLN A 72 -0.49 9.02 13.46
C GLN A 72 -1.78 8.19 13.37
N LEU A 73 -2.82 8.70 12.70
CA LEU A 73 -4.08 7.98 12.50
C LEU A 73 -3.95 6.82 11.51
N ALA A 74 -3.00 6.87 10.58
CA ALA A 74 -2.80 5.79 9.61
C ALA A 74 -2.55 4.44 10.27
N SER A 75 -1.82 4.40 11.39
CA SER A 75 -1.58 3.17 12.15
C SER A 75 -2.88 2.60 12.76
N THR A 76 -3.75 3.48 13.26
CA THR A 76 -5.06 3.13 13.79
C THR A 76 -5.99 2.63 12.70
N LEU A 77 -6.09 3.35 11.56
CA LEU A 77 -6.89 2.91 10.41
C LEU A 77 -6.41 1.57 9.89
N SER A 78 -5.10 1.37 9.72
CA SER A 78 -4.54 0.10 9.23
C SER A 78 -4.83 -1.08 10.16
N TYR A 79 -4.95 -0.83 11.47
CA TYR A 79 -5.36 -1.83 12.44
C TYR A 79 -6.88 -2.10 12.40
N LEU A 80 -7.67 -1.04 12.23
CA LEU A 80 -9.13 -1.12 12.18
C LEU A 80 -9.65 -1.65 10.85
N GLU A 81 -8.91 -1.52 9.75
CA GLU A 81 -9.34 -1.88 8.40
C GLU A 81 -8.18 -2.45 7.56
N PRO A 82 -7.52 -3.55 8.02
CA PRO A 82 -6.30 -4.07 7.40
C PRO A 82 -6.49 -4.61 5.99
N HIS A 83 -7.71 -5.02 5.65
CA HIS A 83 -8.07 -5.59 4.33
C HIS A 83 -8.76 -4.57 3.41
N THR A 84 -8.67 -3.27 3.74
CA THR A 84 -9.17 -2.18 2.92
C THR A 84 -7.98 -1.52 2.22
N PRO A 85 -7.77 -1.73 0.90
CA PRO A 85 -6.64 -1.16 0.16
C PRO A 85 -6.50 0.36 0.32
N GLU A 86 -7.64 1.06 0.33
CA GLU A 86 -7.71 2.51 0.44
C GLU A 86 -6.99 3.06 1.67
N VAL A 87 -7.02 2.34 2.80
CA VAL A 87 -6.31 2.74 4.02
C VAL A 87 -4.80 2.83 3.78
N TRP A 88 -4.25 1.86 3.05
CA TRP A 88 -2.82 1.76 2.79
C TRP A 88 -2.38 2.75 1.72
N SER A 89 -3.16 2.88 0.63
CA SER A 89 -2.90 3.86 -0.43
C SER A 89 -2.97 5.29 0.11
N TYR A 90 -4.01 5.61 0.89
CA TYR A 90 -4.18 6.90 1.55
C TYR A 90 -3.00 7.26 2.47
N ALA A 91 -2.60 6.33 3.34
CA ALA A 91 -1.50 6.54 4.27
C ALA A 91 -0.17 6.73 3.53
N ALA A 92 0.13 5.87 2.56
CA ALA A 92 1.35 5.96 1.77
C ALA A 92 1.40 7.24 0.94
N TRP A 93 0.27 7.69 0.39
CA TRP A 93 0.18 8.93 -0.35
C TRP A 93 0.49 10.14 0.53
N ASN A 94 -0.08 10.20 1.73
CA ASN A 94 0.21 11.26 2.69
C ASN A 94 1.68 11.30 3.12
N LEU A 95 2.30 10.14 3.36
CA LEU A 95 3.74 10.05 3.67
C LEU A 95 4.59 10.55 2.48
N ALA A 96 4.33 10.02 1.28
CA ALA A 96 5.15 10.27 0.10
C ALA A 96 4.95 11.67 -0.47
N TYR A 97 3.75 12.24 -0.47
CA TYR A 97 3.46 13.49 -1.19
C TYR A 97 3.26 14.68 -0.27
N ASN A 98 2.53 14.53 0.84
CA ASN A 98 2.20 15.66 1.70
C ASN A 98 3.26 15.91 2.77
N ILE A 99 3.66 14.88 3.51
CA ILE A 99 4.61 15.04 4.62
C ILE A 99 6.01 15.23 4.07
N SER A 100 6.41 14.47 3.05
CA SER A 100 7.77 14.57 2.50
C SER A 100 8.11 16.00 2.05
N ILE A 101 7.17 16.72 1.39
CA ILE A 101 7.44 18.08 0.89
C ILE A 101 7.59 19.12 2.00
N MET A 102 7.06 18.83 3.21
CA MET A 102 7.20 19.68 4.39
C MET A 102 8.58 19.55 5.03
N MET A 103 9.35 18.52 4.70
CA MET A 103 10.66 18.31 5.31
C MET A 103 11.71 19.27 4.75
N PRO A 104 12.63 19.75 5.61
CA PRO A 104 13.57 20.81 5.25
C PRO A 104 14.67 20.35 4.29
N THR A 105 15.11 19.09 4.40
CA THR A 105 16.20 18.53 3.58
C THR A 105 15.67 17.44 2.66
N TYR A 106 16.29 17.25 1.49
CA TYR A 106 15.92 16.20 0.54
C TYR A 106 16.14 14.80 1.12
N GLU A 107 17.14 14.66 1.98
CA GLU A 107 17.45 13.45 2.74
C GLU A 107 16.34 13.09 3.73
N ASP A 108 15.77 14.09 4.44
CA ASP A 108 14.63 13.85 5.31
C ASP A 108 13.37 13.50 4.52
N ARG A 109 13.16 14.09 3.32
CA ARG A 109 12.05 13.69 2.44
C ARG A 109 12.15 12.22 2.06
N TRP A 110 13.36 11.73 1.75
CA TRP A 110 13.58 10.33 1.39
C TRP A 110 13.10 9.37 2.48
N ARG A 111 13.28 9.70 3.77
CA ARG A 111 12.80 8.84 4.87
C ARG A 111 11.29 8.61 4.80
N TRP A 112 10.51 9.63 4.45
CA TRP A 112 9.07 9.53 4.31
C TRP A 112 8.64 8.83 3.02
N VAL A 113 9.32 9.11 1.90
CA VAL A 113 9.08 8.41 0.63
C VAL A 113 9.39 6.91 0.76
N SER A 114 10.53 6.57 1.38
CA SER A 114 10.91 5.19 1.68
C SER A 114 9.91 4.52 2.63
N ALA A 115 9.44 5.22 3.67
CA ALA A 115 8.41 4.71 4.56
C ALA A 115 7.09 4.40 3.83
N ALA A 116 6.70 5.22 2.83
CA ALA A 116 5.52 4.95 2.00
C ALA A 116 5.69 3.69 1.15
N ILE A 117 6.86 3.51 0.52
CA ILE A 117 7.20 2.30 -0.25
C ILE A 117 7.10 1.07 0.64
N VAL A 118 7.74 1.10 1.82
CA VAL A 118 7.71 0.01 2.80
C VAL A 118 6.29 -0.25 3.29
N LEU A 119 5.49 0.79 3.54
CA LEU A 119 4.11 0.64 4.00
C LEU A 119 3.25 -0.13 3.00
N LEU A 120 3.28 0.27 1.72
CA LEU A 120 2.54 -0.42 0.66
C LEU A 120 3.05 -1.84 0.45
N ARG A 121 4.36 -1.99 0.31
CA ARG A 121 5.02 -3.24 -0.08
C ARG A 121 5.00 -4.29 1.02
N ASP A 122 5.35 -3.90 2.25
CA ASP A 122 5.63 -4.83 3.34
C ASP A 122 4.44 -5.06 4.27
N LYS A 123 3.40 -4.23 4.18
CA LYS A 123 2.18 -4.38 4.98
C LYS A 123 0.94 -4.43 4.11
N GLY A 124 0.72 -3.41 3.27
CA GLY A 124 -0.46 -3.32 2.42
C GLY A 124 -0.65 -4.55 1.52
N LEU A 125 0.34 -4.85 0.69
CA LEU A 125 0.33 -5.99 -0.23
C LEU A 125 0.35 -7.35 0.48
N VAL A 126 0.90 -7.43 1.70
CA VAL A 126 0.86 -8.67 2.49
C VAL A 126 -0.57 -9.02 2.87
N LEU A 127 -1.33 -8.02 3.31
CA LEU A 127 -2.70 -8.19 3.77
C LEU A 127 -3.72 -8.16 2.62
N ASN A 128 -3.32 -7.63 1.47
CA ASN A 128 -4.16 -7.41 0.28
C ASN A 128 -3.44 -7.86 -1.01
N PRO A 129 -2.99 -9.13 -1.13
CA PRO A 129 -2.10 -9.56 -2.21
C PRO A 129 -2.74 -9.58 -3.59
N THR A 130 -4.08 -9.59 -3.66
CA THR A 130 -4.87 -9.63 -4.90
C THR A 130 -5.43 -8.27 -5.29
N GLU A 131 -5.20 -7.24 -4.47
CA GLU A 131 -5.79 -5.91 -4.69
C GLU A 131 -4.87 -5.07 -5.57
N SER A 132 -5.29 -4.94 -6.83
CA SER A 132 -4.53 -4.23 -7.87
C SER A 132 -4.29 -2.76 -7.62
N GLU A 133 -5.13 -2.13 -6.79
CA GLU A 133 -4.95 -0.75 -6.33
C GLU A 133 -3.56 -0.55 -5.71
N LEU A 134 -3.14 -1.43 -4.81
CA LEU A 134 -1.86 -1.24 -4.11
C LEU A 134 -0.65 -1.41 -5.04
N TYR A 135 -0.74 -2.32 -6.01
CA TYR A 135 0.27 -2.45 -7.05
C TYR A 135 0.34 -1.21 -7.92
N ARG A 136 -0.82 -0.64 -8.29
CA ARG A 136 -0.93 0.60 -9.05
C ARG A 136 -0.31 1.77 -8.30
N GLU A 137 -0.64 1.94 -7.02
CA GLU A 137 -0.08 3.02 -6.21
C GLU A 137 1.43 2.88 -6.01
N LEU A 138 1.92 1.66 -5.77
CA LEU A 138 3.35 1.42 -5.62
C LEU A 138 4.09 1.70 -6.94
N ALA A 139 3.55 1.24 -8.06
CA ALA A 139 4.11 1.49 -9.39
C ALA A 139 4.12 2.98 -9.75
N TRP A 140 3.02 3.69 -9.48
CA TRP A 140 2.89 5.12 -9.70
C TRP A 140 3.85 5.94 -8.83
N LEU A 141 4.03 5.55 -7.57
CA LEU A 141 5.00 6.16 -6.67
C LEU A 141 6.42 6.03 -7.25
N PHE A 142 6.84 4.83 -7.66
CA PHE A 142 8.15 4.64 -8.29
C PHE A 142 8.30 5.45 -9.57
N GLU A 143 7.29 5.47 -10.44
CA GLU A 143 7.34 6.22 -11.70
C GLU A 143 7.45 7.72 -11.44
N LEU A 144 6.42 8.32 -10.83
CA LEU A 144 6.34 9.77 -10.70
C LEU A 144 7.32 10.32 -9.66
N LYS A 145 7.33 9.75 -8.45
CA LYS A 145 8.05 10.34 -7.31
C LYS A 145 9.56 10.15 -7.43
N LEU A 146 10.02 9.02 -7.98
CA LEU A 146 11.45 8.70 -8.11
C LEU A 146 11.93 8.76 -9.57
N GLY A 147 11.18 8.15 -10.49
CA GLY A 147 11.60 7.94 -11.87
C GLY A 147 11.59 9.19 -12.75
N THR A 148 10.70 10.15 -12.47
CA THR A 148 10.65 11.44 -13.18
C THR A 148 11.40 12.56 -12.44
N ASN A 149 11.43 13.76 -13.02
CA ASN A 149 11.94 14.97 -12.38
C ASN A 149 10.81 15.92 -11.95
N LEU A 150 9.60 15.40 -11.71
CA LEU A 150 8.50 16.21 -11.19
C LEU A 150 8.73 16.66 -9.74
N ASP A 151 9.39 15.83 -8.94
CA ASP A 151 9.89 16.21 -7.62
C ASP A 151 11.33 16.71 -7.74
N MET A 152 11.62 17.89 -7.19
CA MET A 152 12.97 18.47 -7.19
C MET A 152 13.99 17.60 -6.45
N ALA A 153 13.54 16.81 -5.48
CA ALA A 153 14.38 15.88 -4.73
C ALA A 153 14.50 14.48 -5.40
N ALA A 154 13.87 14.27 -6.56
CA ALA A 154 13.92 12.99 -7.25
C ALA A 154 15.35 12.46 -7.52
N PRO A 155 16.36 13.28 -7.87
CA PRO A 155 17.74 12.79 -8.00
C PRO A 155 18.27 12.13 -6.71
N VAL A 156 17.98 12.70 -5.54
CA VAL A 156 18.37 12.14 -4.24
C VAL A 156 17.64 10.82 -3.99
N TYR A 157 16.35 10.75 -4.32
CA TYR A 157 15.58 9.51 -4.16
C TYR A 157 16.08 8.39 -5.07
N ARG A 158 16.44 8.70 -6.32
CA ARG A 158 17.03 7.74 -7.27
C ARG A 158 18.32 7.18 -6.74
N GLU A 159 19.20 8.03 -6.22
CA GLU A 159 20.48 7.60 -5.66
C GLU A 159 20.26 6.69 -4.43
N LYS A 160 19.40 7.10 -3.50
CA LYS A 160 19.10 6.29 -2.31
C LYS A 160 18.42 4.97 -2.62
N TRP A 161 17.54 4.96 -3.62
CA TRP A 161 16.94 3.73 -4.12
C TRP A 161 17.99 2.82 -4.77
N ARG A 162 18.87 3.39 -5.61
CA ARG A 162 19.98 2.66 -6.24
C ARG A 162 20.90 2.02 -5.20
N GLU A 163 21.34 2.77 -4.20
CA GLU A 163 22.13 2.25 -3.06
C GLU A 163 21.45 1.02 -2.42
N THR A 164 20.13 1.11 -2.20
CA THR A 164 19.34 0.03 -1.59
C THR A 164 19.30 -1.21 -2.50
N VAL A 165 18.98 -1.02 -3.78
CA VAL A 165 18.84 -2.13 -4.73
C VAL A 165 20.20 -2.79 -5.01
N GLU A 166 21.26 -2.01 -5.17
CA GLU A 166 22.60 -2.54 -5.39
C GLU A 166 23.10 -3.34 -4.19
N ASP A 167 22.79 -2.91 -2.96
CA ASP A 167 23.11 -3.68 -1.77
C ASP A 167 22.39 -5.03 -1.72
N VAL A 168 21.08 -5.00 -1.96
CA VAL A 168 20.26 -6.21 -2.06
C VAL A 168 20.76 -7.13 -3.17
N ALA A 169 21.12 -6.58 -4.33
CA ALA A 169 21.67 -7.33 -5.45
C ALA A 169 23.01 -7.99 -5.12
N ARG A 170 23.94 -7.25 -4.48
CA ARG A 170 25.24 -7.79 -4.03
C ARG A 170 25.09 -8.95 -3.06
N ARG A 171 24.12 -8.86 -2.15
CA ARG A 171 23.83 -9.89 -1.14
C ARG A 171 22.89 -10.99 -1.65
N ASN A 172 22.33 -10.83 -2.84
CA ASN A 172 21.27 -11.67 -3.40
C ASN A 172 20.06 -11.84 -2.46
N ALA A 173 19.66 -10.76 -1.80
CA ALA A 173 18.62 -10.73 -0.76
C ALA A 173 17.30 -10.09 -1.25
N TRP A 174 16.86 -10.45 -2.46
CA TRP A 174 15.74 -9.81 -3.16
C TRP A 174 14.39 -9.90 -2.42
N GLU A 175 14.27 -10.84 -1.49
CA GLU A 175 13.14 -10.96 -0.56
C GLU A 175 12.96 -9.73 0.33
N GLU A 176 14.03 -9.00 0.66
CA GLU A 176 13.95 -7.74 1.43
C GLU A 176 13.20 -6.65 0.67
N LEU A 177 13.23 -6.71 -0.67
CA LEU A 177 12.46 -5.85 -1.55
C LEU A 177 11.16 -6.47 -2.03
N ARG A 178 10.84 -7.70 -1.59
CA ARG A 178 9.72 -8.50 -2.09
C ARG A 178 9.71 -8.61 -3.62
N MET A 179 10.90 -8.64 -4.22
CA MET A 179 11.05 -8.79 -5.67
C MET A 179 11.41 -10.23 -5.98
N ASP A 180 10.56 -10.92 -6.73
CA ASP A 180 10.79 -12.30 -7.16
C ASP A 180 11.70 -12.32 -8.38
N ARG A 181 12.77 -13.11 -8.32
CA ARG A 181 13.78 -13.14 -9.38
C ARG A 181 13.23 -13.59 -10.73
N LYS A 182 12.27 -14.52 -10.76
CA LYS A 182 11.66 -14.98 -12.01
C LYS A 182 10.82 -13.87 -12.64
N VAL A 183 10.06 -13.14 -11.82
CA VAL A 183 9.30 -11.98 -12.29
C VAL A 183 10.24 -10.87 -12.78
N MET A 184 11.36 -10.66 -12.10
CA MET A 184 12.39 -9.72 -12.55
C MET A 184 12.97 -10.11 -13.92
N ASP A 185 13.30 -11.38 -14.12
CA ASP A 185 13.80 -11.88 -15.40
C ASP A 185 12.74 -11.77 -16.51
N GLU A 186 11.46 -12.01 -16.19
CA GLU A 186 10.33 -11.81 -17.09
C GLU A 186 10.15 -10.34 -17.48
N VAL A 187 10.18 -9.42 -16.51
CA VAL A 187 10.12 -7.97 -16.73
C VAL A 187 11.27 -7.53 -17.64
N ALA A 188 12.48 -8.00 -17.37
CA ALA A 188 13.65 -7.64 -18.16
C ALA A 188 13.52 -8.09 -19.62
N LYS A 189 13.09 -9.34 -19.84
CA LYS A 189 12.87 -9.90 -21.17
C LYS A 189 11.71 -9.23 -21.91
N THR A 190 10.60 -8.99 -21.23
CA THR A 190 9.35 -8.51 -21.84
C THR A 190 9.43 -7.04 -22.20
N TYR A 191 10.02 -6.23 -21.32
CA TYR A 191 10.01 -4.78 -21.47
C TYR A 191 11.34 -4.19 -21.95
N GLY A 192 12.42 -4.99 -21.94
CA GLY A 192 13.75 -4.59 -22.36
C GLY A 192 14.45 -3.69 -21.34
N MET A 193 14.30 -3.98 -20.06
CA MET A 193 14.83 -3.18 -18.94
C MET A 193 15.72 -4.06 -18.07
N SER A 194 16.99 -3.69 -17.93
CA SER A 194 17.99 -4.53 -17.24
C SER A 194 18.61 -3.89 -16.00
N ASP A 195 18.52 -2.56 -15.85
CA ASP A 195 18.96 -1.88 -14.62
C ASP A 195 17.85 -1.95 -13.58
N ALA A 196 17.94 -2.93 -12.68
CA ALA A 196 16.99 -3.09 -11.58
C ALA A 196 17.05 -1.93 -10.56
N ALA A 197 18.16 -1.18 -10.53
CA ALA A 197 18.37 -0.08 -9.61
C ALA A 197 17.79 1.25 -10.13
N ASP A 198 17.41 1.33 -11.41
CA ASP A 198 16.58 2.44 -11.90
C ASP A 198 15.15 2.30 -11.32
N PRO A 199 14.60 3.33 -10.65
CA PRO A 199 13.26 3.24 -10.08
C PRO A 199 12.15 2.96 -11.11
N LEU A 200 12.33 3.32 -12.38
CA LEU A 200 11.38 2.98 -13.45
C LEU A 200 11.30 1.46 -13.66
N TYR A 201 12.38 0.71 -13.39
CA TYR A 201 12.31 -0.75 -13.37
C TYR A 201 11.36 -1.22 -12.28
N SER A 202 11.44 -0.63 -11.08
CA SER A 202 10.53 -0.96 -9.97
C SER A 202 9.08 -0.58 -10.29
N ALA A 203 8.86 0.57 -10.96
CA ALA A 203 7.55 0.96 -11.45
C ALA A 203 6.95 -0.10 -12.39
N VAL A 204 7.72 -0.54 -13.39
CA VAL A 204 7.29 -1.58 -14.34
C VAL A 204 7.12 -2.93 -13.67
N TYR A 205 7.98 -3.30 -12.73
CA TYR A 205 7.88 -4.56 -11.99
C TYR A 205 6.56 -4.65 -11.21
N TRP A 206 6.24 -3.64 -10.41
CA TRP A 206 4.99 -3.64 -9.63
C TRP A 206 3.77 -3.50 -10.52
N ALA A 207 3.87 -2.71 -11.61
CA ALA A 207 2.77 -2.60 -12.56
C ALA A 207 2.49 -3.93 -13.27
N HIS A 208 3.53 -4.66 -13.68
CA HIS A 208 3.41 -5.97 -14.30
C HIS A 208 2.67 -6.96 -13.39
N ILE A 209 3.02 -7.03 -12.11
CA ILE A 209 2.29 -7.90 -11.16
C ILE A 209 0.84 -7.43 -11.03
N GLY A 210 0.62 -6.12 -10.86
CA GLY A 210 -0.72 -5.52 -10.83
C GLY A 210 -1.59 -5.93 -12.02
N ARG A 211 -1.00 -5.99 -13.22
CA ARG A 211 -1.68 -6.40 -14.46
C ARG A 211 -2.07 -7.86 -14.47
N VAL A 212 -1.24 -8.73 -13.88
CA VAL A 212 -1.50 -10.17 -13.77
C VAL A 212 -2.62 -10.44 -12.75
N VAL A 213 -2.67 -9.70 -11.64
CA VAL A 213 -3.68 -9.93 -10.59
C VAL A 213 -5.05 -9.32 -10.92
N THR A 214 -5.10 -8.23 -11.68
CA THR A 214 -6.35 -7.49 -11.89
C THR A 214 -7.21 -8.01 -13.04
N LYS A 215 -8.53 -7.92 -12.85
CA LYS A 215 -9.53 -8.05 -13.92
C LYS A 215 -10.30 -6.75 -14.15
N LYS A 216 -10.06 -5.72 -13.33
CA LYS A 216 -10.74 -4.42 -13.38
C LYS A 216 -10.21 -3.65 -14.60
N LYS A 217 -11.07 -3.32 -15.56
CA LYS A 217 -10.65 -2.69 -16.84
C LYS A 217 -9.90 -1.36 -16.64
N ASP A 218 -10.31 -0.56 -15.66
CA ASP A 218 -9.71 0.73 -15.40
C ASP A 218 -8.29 0.58 -14.82
N ASP A 219 -8.10 -0.36 -13.89
CA ASP A 219 -6.78 -0.68 -13.36
C ASP A 219 -5.85 -1.25 -14.45
N VAL A 220 -6.39 -2.10 -15.34
CA VAL A 220 -5.65 -2.59 -16.51
C VAL A 220 -5.10 -1.42 -17.32
N ALA A 221 -5.96 -0.47 -17.70
CA ALA A 221 -5.57 0.67 -18.52
C ALA A 221 -4.52 1.56 -17.82
N PHE A 222 -4.71 1.83 -16.52
CA PHE A 222 -3.77 2.65 -15.76
C PHE A 222 -2.39 2.01 -15.65
N LEU A 223 -2.36 0.72 -15.32
CA LEU A 223 -1.12 -0.04 -15.15
C LEU A 223 -0.38 -0.23 -16.49
N ASP A 224 -1.10 -0.45 -17.60
CA ASP A 224 -0.50 -0.45 -18.95
C ASP A 224 0.14 0.89 -19.28
N GLU A 225 -0.49 1.98 -18.86
CA GLU A 225 0.00 3.34 -19.08
C GLU A 225 1.29 3.62 -18.30
N ILE A 226 1.37 3.23 -17.01
CA ILE A 226 2.62 3.27 -16.24
C ILE A 226 3.72 2.50 -16.98
N ILE A 227 3.44 1.26 -17.41
CA ILE A 227 4.42 0.45 -18.12
C ILE A 227 4.90 1.15 -19.39
N ARG A 228 3.99 1.74 -20.15
CA ARG A 228 4.31 2.44 -21.40
C ARG A 228 5.18 3.68 -21.15
N GLN A 229 4.80 4.51 -20.19
CA GLN A 229 5.49 5.75 -19.86
C GLN A 229 6.88 5.46 -19.27
N SER A 230 6.97 4.61 -18.24
CA SER A 230 8.21 4.24 -17.59
C SER A 230 9.24 3.67 -18.58
N ARG A 231 8.80 2.82 -19.52
CA ARG A 231 9.68 2.31 -20.59
C ARG A 231 10.15 3.38 -21.56
N ALA A 232 9.32 4.38 -21.85
CA ALA A 232 9.71 5.48 -22.72
C ALA A 232 10.78 6.36 -22.06
N ILE A 233 10.62 6.64 -20.76
CA ILE A 233 11.57 7.44 -19.98
C ILE A 233 12.88 6.67 -19.77
N TYR A 234 12.81 5.40 -19.36
CA TYR A 234 13.98 4.54 -19.15
C TYR A 234 14.86 4.43 -20.39
N ARG A 235 14.26 4.24 -21.58
CA ARG A 235 15.03 4.16 -22.83
C ARG A 235 15.72 5.48 -23.18
N ARG A 236 15.16 6.62 -22.79
CA ARG A 236 15.80 7.93 -23.02
C ARG A 236 16.97 8.14 -22.09
N SER A 237 16.85 7.81 -20.79
CA SER A 237 17.94 7.93 -19.83
C SER A 237 19.12 7.02 -20.17
N HIS A 238 18.86 5.77 -20.61
CA HIS A 238 19.90 4.78 -20.89
C HIS A 238 20.54 4.88 -22.28
N ARG A 239 19.93 5.59 -23.23
CA ARG A 239 20.52 5.82 -24.56
C ARG A 239 21.59 6.91 -24.57
N ASN A 240 21.48 7.88 -23.66
CA ASN A 240 22.34 9.05 -23.69
C ASN A 240 23.65 8.88 -22.89
N GLY A 241 23.84 7.73 -22.21
CA GLY A 241 24.96 7.51 -21.29
C GLY A 241 24.96 8.48 -20.11
N PRO A 242 25.70 8.19 -19.02
CA PRO A 242 26.06 9.21 -18.05
C PRO A 242 26.95 10.30 -18.67
#